data_AF-A0A523ANX7-F1
#
_entry.id   AF-A0A523ANX7-F1
#
_cell.length_a   1.000
_cell.length_b   1.000
_cell.length_c   1.000
_cell.angle_alpha   90.00
_cell.angle_beta   90.00
_cell.angle_gamma   90.00
#
_symmetry.space_group_name_H-M   'P 1'
#
loop_
_entity.id
_entity.type
_entity.pdbx_description
1 polymer ?
#
loop_
_entity_poly.entity_id
_entity_poly.type
_entity_poly.pdbx_seq_one_letter_code
_entity_poly.pdbx_strand_id
1 'polypeptide(L)' 'MGKGEFAARKLRSDRQRFRWKDSEYKRRMLMLDKKADPLEGAPQARAIVLEKVGVEAKQPNSAIRK' A
#
# COMPACT_ATOMS: atom_id res chain seq x y z
N MET A 1 -14.53 4.77 25.58
CA MET A 1 -15.03 3.42 25.23
C MET A 1 -16.13 3.06 26.22
N GLY A 2 -17.34 2.74 25.76
CA GLY A 2 -18.45 2.42 26.66
C GLY A 2 -18.24 1.02 27.29
N LYS A 3 -18.48 0.89 28.60
CA LYS A 3 -18.35 -0.38 29.35
C LYS A 3 -19.71 -1.03 29.67
N GLY A 4 -20.81 -0.52 29.11
CA GLY A 4 -22.15 -1.04 29.37
C GLY A 4 -22.40 -2.39 28.67
N GLU A 5 -23.19 -3.24 29.31
CA GLU A 5 -23.52 -4.59 28.85
C GLU A 5 -24.14 -4.62 27.44
N PHE A 6 -24.93 -3.59 27.08
CA PHE A 6 -25.56 -3.46 25.76
C PHE A 6 -24.82 -2.55 24.76
N ALA A 7 -23.54 -2.20 25.01
CA ALA A 7 -22.79 -1.25 24.18
C ALA A 7 -22.09 -1.86 22.93
N ALA A 8 -22.28 -3.15 22.66
CA ALA A 8 -21.53 -3.90 21.64
C ALA A 8 -21.59 -3.29 20.23
N ARG A 9 -22.76 -2.82 19.78
CA ARG A 9 -22.94 -2.20 18.46
C ARG A 9 -22.05 -0.98 18.28
N LYS A 10 -22.02 -0.10 19.28
CA LYS A 10 -21.20 1.13 19.27
C LYS A 10 -19.72 0.78 19.23
N LEU A 11 -19.28 -0.17 20.05
CA LEU A 11 -17.88 -0.63 20.08
C LEU A 11 -17.42 -1.18 18.73
N ARG A 12 -18.27 -1.95 18.05
CA ARG A 12 -17.98 -2.48 16.70
C ARG A 12 -17.84 -1.37 15.67
N SER A 13 -18.77 -0.41 15.65
CA SER A 13 -18.73 0.73 14.72
C SER A 13 -17.50 1.62 14.98
N ASP A 14 -17.19 1.90 16.24
CA ASP A 14 -16.01 2.67 16.62
C ASP A 14 -14.72 1.97 16.19
N ARG A 15 -14.61 0.65 16.42
CA ARG A 15 -13.47 -0.15 15.95
C ARG A 15 -13.33 -0.10 14.43
N GLN A 16 -14.44 -0.24 13.69
CA GLN A 16 -14.40 -0.15 12.23
C GLN A 16 -13.93 1.23 11.75
N ARG A 17 -14.42 2.31 12.37
CA ARG A 17 -13.97 3.68 12.07
C ARG A 17 -12.48 3.87 12.32
N PHE A 18 -11.95 3.37 13.44
CA PHE A 18 -10.52 3.46 13.73
C PHE A 18 -9.67 2.58 12.82
N ARG A 19 -10.20 1.42 12.40
CA ARG A 19 -9.51 0.52 11.47
C ARG A 19 -9.23 1.18 10.11
N TRP A 20 -10.04 2.13 9.67
CA TRP A 20 -9.79 2.88 8.44
C TRP A 20 -8.60 3.86 8.51
N LYS A 21 -8.12 4.19 9.72
CA LYS A 21 -6.90 5.01 9.89
C LYS A 21 -5.62 4.22 9.65
N ASP A 22 -5.70 2.89 9.69
CA ASP A 22 -4.60 1.99 9.35
C ASP A 22 -4.40 2.00 7.83
N SER A 23 -3.18 2.35 7.40
CA SER A 23 -2.80 2.47 6.00
C SER A 23 -2.85 1.13 5.27
N GLU A 24 -2.44 0.03 5.91
CA GLU A 24 -2.48 -1.31 5.32
C GLU A 24 -3.92 -1.78 5.15
N TYR A 25 -4.76 -1.53 6.16
CA TYR A 25 -6.18 -1.86 6.07
C TYR A 25 -6.87 -1.10 4.93
N LYS A 26 -6.64 0.22 4.84
CA LYS A 26 -7.20 1.06 3.77
C LYS A 26 -6.75 0.59 2.39
N ARG A 27 -5.46 0.32 2.22
CA ARG A 27 -4.85 -0.12 0.96
C ARG A 27 -5.43 -1.46 0.47
N ARG A 28 -5.60 -2.40 1.40
CA ARG A 28 -6.18 -3.72 1.15
C ARG A 28 -7.66 -3.65 0.79
N MET A 29 -8.47 -2.92 1.58
CA MET A 29 -9.92 -2.83 1.36
C MET A 29 -10.28 -2.10 0.07
N LEU A 30 -9.50 -1.11 -0.32
CA LEU A 30 -9.69 -0.36 -1.57
C LEU A 30 -8.99 -1.01 -2.78
N MET A 31 -8.27 -2.13 -2.58
CA MET A 31 -7.49 -2.81 -3.61
C MET A 31 -6.57 -1.85 -4.40
N LEU A 32 -5.98 -0.86 -3.70
CA LEU A 32 -5.20 0.20 -4.36
C LEU A 32 -3.98 -0.35 -5.09
N ASP A 33 -3.33 -1.36 -4.50
CA ASP A 33 -2.16 -1.99 -5.10
C ASP A 33 -2.54 -2.70 -6.39
N LYS A 34 -3.62 -3.48 -6.42
CA LYS A 34 -4.08 -4.15 -7.65
C LYS A 34 -4.43 -3.16 -8.77
N LYS A 35 -4.94 -1.97 -8.42
CA LYS A 35 -5.27 -0.93 -9.40
C LYS A 35 -4.03 -0.23 -9.98
N ALA A 36 -2.99 -0.04 -9.18
CA ALA A 36 -1.81 0.73 -9.55
C ALA A 36 -0.62 -0.15 -9.97
N ASP A 37 -0.65 -1.44 -9.66
CA ASP A 37 0.44 -2.37 -9.94
C ASP A 37 0.53 -2.68 -11.44
N PRO A 38 1.65 -2.35 -12.10
CA PRO A 38 1.86 -2.67 -13.52
C PRO A 38 1.95 -4.18 -13.80
N LEU A 39 2.16 -5.02 -12.77
CA LEU A 39 2.17 -6.48 -12.88
C LEU A 39 0.80 -7.12 -12.62
N GLU A 40 -0.22 -6.32 -12.28
CA GLU A 40 -1.58 -6.78 -11.95
C GLU A 40 -1.64 -7.88 -10.85
N GLY A 41 -0.64 -7.94 -9.98
CA GLY A 41 -0.50 -8.97 -8.93
C GLY A 41 0.22 -10.25 -9.35
N ALA A 42 0.81 -10.30 -10.55
CA ALA A 42 1.65 -11.42 -10.98
C ALA A 42 3.06 -11.36 -10.35
N PRO A 43 3.70 -12.52 -10.08
CA PRO A 43 5.04 -12.54 -9.50
C PRO A 43 6.14 -12.09 -10.48
N GLN A 44 5.90 -12.17 -11.79
CA GLN A 44 6.84 -11.80 -12.85
C GLN A 44 6.09 -11.32 -14.11
N ALA A 45 6.73 -10.49 -14.94
CA ALA A 45 6.24 -10.09 -16.26
C ALA A 45 7.35 -10.13 -17.33
N ARG A 46 6.94 -10.07 -18.59
CA ARG A 46 7.83 -9.96 -19.76
C ARG A 46 7.63 -8.59 -20.41
N ALA A 47 8.72 -8.01 -20.92
CA ALA A 47 8.70 -6.69 -21.56
C ALA A 47 9.79 -6.60 -22.64
N ILE A 48 9.72 -5.53 -23.44
CA ILE A 48 10.73 -5.18 -24.45
C ILE A 48 11.50 -3.95 -23.96
N VAL A 49 12.81 -3.95 -24.18
CA VAL A 49 13.68 -2.82 -23.79
C VAL A 49 13.45 -1.64 -24.75
N LEU A 50 13.14 -0.46 -24.20
CA LEU A 50 13.02 0.79 -24.97
C LEU A 50 14.37 1.51 -25.07
N GLU A 51 15.02 1.76 -23.93
CA GLU A 51 16.29 2.48 -23.84
C GLU A 51 17.12 2.03 -22.64
N LYS A 52 18.42 2.36 -22.65
CA LYS A 52 19.33 2.15 -21.52
C LYS A 52 19.47 3.45 -20.73
N VAL A 53 18.97 3.49 -19.51
CA VAL A 53 18.98 4.69 -18.64
C VAL A 53 19.96 4.49 -17.49
N GLY A 54 20.87 5.44 -17.29
CA GLY A 54 21.70 5.52 -16.09
C GLY A 54 21.01 6.36 -15.01
N VAL A 55 20.72 5.78 -13.84
CA VAL A 55 20.09 6.50 -12.72
C VAL A 55 21.14 6.89 -11.70
N GLU A 56 21.23 8.18 -11.36
CA GLU A 56 22.16 8.65 -10.33
C GLU A 56 21.79 8.08 -8.94
N ALA A 57 22.80 7.74 -8.15
CA ALA A 57 22.62 7.29 -6.78
C ALA A 57 22.01 8.40 -5.93
N LYS A 58 21.18 8.01 -4.95
CA LYS A 58 20.71 8.96 -3.95
C LYS A 58 21.88 9.47 -3.12
N GLN A 59 21.85 10.76 -2.81
CA GLN A 59 22.79 11.40 -1.90
C GLN A 59 22.87 10.62 -0.58
N PRO A 60 24.05 10.49 0.04
CA PRO A 60 25.28 11.27 -0.18
C PRO A 60 26.27 10.69 -1.22
N ASN A 61 25.91 9.65 -1.97
CA ASN A 61 26.83 8.99 -2.91
C ASN A 61 26.75 9.61 -4.31
N SER A 62 27.85 9.54 -5.07
CA SER A 62 28.00 10.15 -6.41
C SER A 62 28.26 9.13 -7.54
N ALA A 63 27.49 8.03 -7.57
CA ALA A 63 27.65 6.95 -8.56
C ALA A 63 26.44 6.83 -9.50
N ILE A 64 26.64 6.31 -10.71
CA ILE A 64 25.56 6.03 -11.68
C ILE A 64 25.21 4.53 -11.66
N ARG A 65 23.93 4.19 -11.47
CA ARG A 65 23.36 2.85 -11.57
C ARG A 65 22.97 2.59 -13.04
N LYS A 66 23.57 1.57 -13.65
CA LYS A 66 23.15 1.06 -14.97
C LYS A 66 21.97 0.12 -14.85
#